data_AF-A0A3R9IMQ1-F1
#
_entry.id   AF-A0A3R9IMQ1-F1
#
_cell.length_a   1.000
_cell.length_b   1.000
_cell.length_c   1.000
_cell.angle_alpha   90.00
_cell.angle_beta   90.00
_cell.angle_gamma   90.00
#
_symmetry.space_group_name_H-M   'P 1'
#
loop_
_entity.id
_entity.type
_entity.pdbx_description
1 polymer ?
#
loop_
_entity_poly.entity_id
_entity_poly.type
_entity_poly.pdbx_seq_one_letter_code
_entity_poly.pdbx_strand_id
1 'polypeptide(L)'
;MTKNRINWIDFGKGFAIFLVVIGHVFTGLFDSGKFTSDAKWLSIVIAFIYVFHIPVFFALSGYFFKSVENFKEYYFYMKKKTIVLGLPYIFYSIIHYVLQKIAGGSVRVPTTLFNLINIYKEPLGVVWYLYTLWALYLVYGFLSIFMKNKNYLFMISILGYIITLVYMSEIFFIKKF
;
A
#
# COMPACT_ATOMS: atom_id res chain seq x y z
N MET A 1 -12.68 -11.97 26.14
CA MET A 1 -13.17 -10.60 25.90
C MET A 1 -13.45 -10.43 24.42
N THR A 2 -14.72 -10.36 24.02
CA THR A 2 -15.13 -10.08 22.65
C THR A 2 -14.63 -8.69 22.26
N LYS A 3 -13.72 -8.65 21.29
CA LYS A 3 -13.15 -7.40 20.79
C LYS A 3 -14.26 -6.66 20.05
N ASN A 4 -14.84 -5.62 20.66
CA ASN A 4 -15.88 -4.82 20.02
C ASN A 4 -15.35 -4.29 18.68
N ARG A 5 -15.97 -4.72 17.58
CA ARG A 5 -15.67 -4.20 16.25
C ARG A 5 -16.17 -2.77 16.16
N ILE A 6 -15.43 -1.94 15.44
CA ILE A 6 -15.79 -0.54 15.25
C ILE A 6 -16.38 -0.43 13.84
N ASN A 7 -17.71 -0.41 13.76
CA ASN A 7 -18.44 -0.52 12.50
C ASN A 7 -18.06 0.54 11.46
N TRP A 8 -17.81 1.79 11.88
CA TRP A 8 -17.41 2.86 10.95
C TRP A 8 -16.02 2.63 10.33
N ILE A 9 -15.10 1.98 11.06
CA ILE A 9 -13.76 1.65 10.55
C ILE A 9 -13.86 0.52 9.53
N ASP A 10 -14.68 -0.48 9.82
CA ASP A 10 -14.90 -1.60 8.91
C ASP A 10 -15.59 -1.12 7.62
N PHE A 11 -16.58 -0.23 7.73
CA PHE A 11 -17.20 0.45 6.59
C PHE A 11 -16.18 1.29 5.81
N GLY A 12 -15.39 2.13 6.51
CA GLY A 12 -14.38 2.98 5.87
C GLY A 12 -13.34 2.16 5.11
N LYS A 13 -12.92 1.00 5.62
CA LYS A 13 -12.01 0.09 4.92
C LYS A 13 -12.66 -0.50 3.68
N GLY A 14 -13.92 -0.94 3.78
CA GLY A 14 -14.68 -1.45 2.64
C GLY A 14 -14.82 -0.39 1.54
N PHE A 15 -15.16 0.83 1.91
CA PHE A 15 -15.26 1.96 0.99
C PHE A 15 -13.92 2.31 0.35
N ALA A 16 -12.83 2.33 1.13
CA ALA A 16 -11.50 2.55 0.58
C ALA A 16 -11.09 1.46 -0.42
N ILE A 17 -11.36 0.18 -0.12
CA ILE A 17 -11.10 -0.94 -1.05
C ILE A 17 -11.93 -0.78 -2.33
N PHE A 18 -13.20 -0.39 -2.20
CA PHE A 18 -14.06 -0.13 -3.36
C PHE A 18 -13.49 0.99 -4.25
N LEU A 19 -13.02 2.09 -3.65
CA LEU A 19 -12.36 3.18 -4.37
C LEU A 19 -11.06 2.74 -5.08
N VAL A 20 -10.27 1.83 -4.48
CA VAL A 20 -9.09 1.23 -5.14
C VAL A 20 -9.50 0.52 -6.43
N VAL A 21 -10.55 -0.29 -6.37
CA VAL A 21 -11.04 -1.03 -7.54
C VAL A 21 -11.52 -0.07 -8.63
N ILE A 22 -12.30 0.96 -8.27
CA ILE A 22 -12.73 1.99 -9.22
C ILE A 22 -11.53 2.70 -9.83
N GLY A 23 -10.55 3.09 -9.02
CA GLY A 23 -9.33 3.74 -9.49
C GLY A 23 -8.64 2.92 -10.57
N HIS A 24 -8.44 1.62 -10.33
CA HIS A 24 -7.83 0.72 -11.30
C HIS A 24 -8.65 0.50 -12.57
N VAL A 25 -9.98 0.43 -12.45
CA VAL A 25 -10.87 0.33 -13.61
C VAL A 25 -10.76 1.61 -14.46
N PHE A 26 -10.81 2.79 -13.84
CA PHE A 26 -10.73 4.05 -14.57
C PHE A 26 -9.36 4.30 -15.20
N THR A 27 -8.25 3.99 -14.51
CA THR A 27 -6.93 3.99 -15.16
C THR A 27 -6.87 2.96 -16.29
N GLY A 28 -7.52 1.81 -16.11
CA GLY A 28 -7.76 0.83 -17.15
C GLY A 28 -8.42 1.43 -18.39
N LEU A 29 -9.54 2.12 -18.22
CA LEU A 29 -10.25 2.76 -19.33
C LEU A 29 -9.43 3.88 -19.98
N PHE A 30 -8.75 4.69 -19.16
CA PHE A 30 -7.94 5.82 -19.63
C PHE A 30 -6.78 5.35 -20.52
N ASP A 31 -5.97 4.42 -20.03
CA ASP A 31 -4.82 3.88 -20.76
C ASP A 31 -5.24 3.05 -22.00
N SER A 32 -6.51 2.63 -22.10
CA SER A 32 -6.98 1.90 -23.28
C SER A 32 -7.04 2.78 -24.53
N GLY A 33 -7.04 4.10 -24.38
CA GLY A 33 -7.16 5.04 -25.49
C GLY A 33 -8.51 5.02 -26.21
N LYS A 34 -9.51 4.26 -25.71
CA LYS A 34 -10.83 4.13 -26.35
C LYS A 34 -11.80 5.27 -26.03
N PHE A 35 -11.52 6.06 -24.99
CA PHE A 35 -12.38 7.13 -24.50
C PHE A 35 -11.71 8.50 -24.64
N THR A 36 -11.23 8.82 -25.85
CA THR A 36 -10.47 10.06 -26.11
C THR A 36 -11.30 11.33 -25.91
N SER A 37 -12.58 11.31 -26.29
CA SER A 37 -13.51 12.45 -26.12
C SER A 37 -13.71 12.82 -24.64
N ASP A 38 -13.71 11.83 -23.75
CA ASP A 38 -13.92 12.01 -22.30
C ASP A 38 -12.62 11.96 -21.49
N ALA A 39 -11.46 11.88 -22.15
CA ALA A 39 -10.16 11.66 -21.49
C ALA A 39 -9.86 12.72 -20.43
N LYS A 40 -10.24 13.98 -20.66
CA LYS A 40 -10.07 15.07 -19.69
C LYS A 40 -10.89 14.80 -18.42
N TRP A 41 -12.17 14.47 -18.56
CA TRP A 41 -13.03 14.16 -17.41
C TRP A 41 -12.55 12.91 -16.66
N LEU A 42 -12.17 11.87 -17.40
CA LEU A 42 -11.64 10.64 -16.82
C LEU A 42 -10.36 10.89 -16.02
N SER A 43 -9.44 11.72 -16.53
CA SER A 43 -8.21 12.10 -15.82
C SER A 43 -8.47 12.83 -14.50
N ILE A 44 -9.46 13.74 -14.47
CA ILE A 44 -9.85 14.49 -13.27
C ILE A 44 -10.42 13.54 -12.22
N VAL A 45 -11.29 12.62 -12.64
CA VAL A 45 -11.90 11.63 -11.73
C VAL A 45 -10.82 10.68 -11.17
N ILE A 46 -9.89 10.21 -12.00
CA ILE A 46 -8.76 9.40 -11.55
C ILE A 46 -7.93 10.18 -10.52
N ALA A 47 -7.54 11.42 -10.82
CA ALA A 47 -6.76 12.24 -9.91
C ALA A 47 -7.47 12.43 -8.56
N PHE A 48 -8.77 12.72 -8.57
CA PHE A 48 -9.57 12.87 -7.36
C PHE A 48 -9.59 11.60 -6.50
N ILE A 49 -9.81 10.44 -7.12
CA ILE A 49 -9.79 9.15 -6.42
C ILE A 49 -8.40 8.92 -5.81
N TYR A 50 -7.33 9.14 -6.57
CA TYR A 50 -5.94 8.89 -6.14
C TYR A 50 -5.50 9.76 -4.96
N VAL A 51 -5.97 11.00 -4.88
CA VAL A 51 -5.67 11.89 -3.74
C VAL A 51 -6.22 11.36 -2.42
N PHE A 52 -7.37 10.68 -2.44
CA PHE A 52 -8.06 10.28 -1.21
C PHE A 52 -7.85 8.81 -0.82
N HIS A 53 -7.97 7.89 -1.78
CA HIS A 53 -8.14 6.48 -1.42
C HIS A 53 -6.88 5.86 -0.81
N ILE A 54 -5.67 6.17 -1.32
CA ILE A 54 -4.42 5.63 -0.77
C ILE A 54 -4.13 6.18 0.63
N PRO A 55 -4.14 7.51 0.88
CA PRO A 55 -3.90 8.05 2.22
C PRO A 55 -4.89 7.54 3.26
N VAL A 56 -6.19 7.50 2.93
CA VAL A 56 -7.22 7.02 3.86
C VAL A 56 -7.06 5.53 4.14
N PHE A 57 -6.72 4.73 3.13
CA PHE A 57 -6.53 3.30 3.35
C PHE A 57 -5.32 3.00 4.24
N PHE A 58 -4.21 3.76 4.08
CA PHE A 58 -3.07 3.70 4.99
C PHE A 58 -3.45 4.15 6.41
N ALA A 59 -4.18 5.25 6.56
CA ALA A 59 -4.63 5.75 7.86
C ALA A 59 -5.50 4.72 8.61
N LEU A 60 -6.47 4.12 7.93
CA LEU A 60 -7.35 3.09 8.50
C LEU A 60 -6.60 1.79 8.84
N SER A 61 -5.57 1.47 8.09
CA SER A 61 -4.70 0.31 8.36
C SER A 61 -3.73 0.56 9.50
N GLY A 62 -3.28 1.81 9.67
CA GLY A 62 -2.47 2.29 10.79
C GLY A 62 -3.26 2.55 12.08
N TYR A 63 -4.58 2.73 12.02
CA TYR A 63 -5.40 3.16 13.16
C TYR A 63 -5.24 2.30 14.43
N PHE A 64 -5.10 0.98 14.26
CA PHE A 64 -4.92 0.03 15.37
C PHE A 64 -3.45 -0.22 15.73
N PHE A 65 -2.53 0.61 15.23
CA PHE A 65 -1.13 0.54 15.63
C PHE A 65 -0.99 0.81 17.13
N LYS A 66 -0.18 -0.02 17.79
CA LYS A 66 0.19 0.15 19.19
C LYS A 66 1.71 0.25 19.25
N SER A 67 2.21 1.22 20.02
CA SER A 67 3.63 1.37 20.31
C SER A 67 4.16 0.12 21.00
N VAL A 68 5.40 -0.23 20.69
CA VAL A 68 6.08 -1.39 21.23
C VAL A 68 7.09 -0.94 22.29
N GLU A 69 7.16 -1.63 23.44
CA GLU A 69 7.92 -1.11 24.58
C GLU A 69 9.38 -1.59 24.62
N ASN A 70 9.67 -2.76 24.06
CA ASN A 70 10.99 -3.37 24.09
C ASN A 70 11.27 -4.23 22.85
N PHE A 71 12.54 -4.59 22.66
CA PHE A 71 12.99 -5.40 21.52
C PHE A 71 12.31 -6.77 21.43
N LYS A 72 11.99 -7.39 22.58
CA LYS A 72 11.33 -8.71 22.62
C LYS A 72 9.91 -8.61 22.08
N GLU A 73 9.14 -7.63 22.55
CA GLU A 73 7.81 -7.34 22.03
C GLU A 73 7.85 -6.95 20.55
N TYR A 74 8.87 -6.19 20.12
CA TYR A 74 9.03 -5.80 18.72
C TYR A 74 9.24 -7.01 17.82
N TYR A 75 10.04 -7.97 18.26
CA TYR A 75 10.23 -9.23 17.53
C TYR A 75 8.91 -9.99 17.35
N PHE A 76 8.12 -10.17 18.43
CA PHE A 76 6.83 -10.87 18.33
C PHE A 76 5.80 -10.10 17.51
N TYR A 77 5.74 -8.78 17.69
CA TYR A 77 4.89 -7.89 16.92
C TYR A 77 5.20 -8.00 15.43
N MET A 78 6.48 -7.89 15.07
CA MET A 78 6.93 -7.91 13.68
C MET A 78 6.77 -9.30 13.07
N LYS A 79 7.07 -10.39 13.80
CA LYS A 79 6.81 -11.76 13.34
C LYS A 79 5.34 -11.94 12.94
N LYS A 80 4.40 -11.47 13.79
CA LYS A 80 2.97 -11.55 13.48
C LYS A 80 2.60 -10.73 12.25
N LYS A 81 3.09 -9.49 12.14
CA LYS A 81 2.82 -8.62 10.99
C LYS A 81 3.42 -9.16 9.69
N THR A 82 4.63 -9.71 9.73
CA THR A 82 5.29 -10.37 8.60
C THR A 82 4.48 -11.56 8.12
N ILE A 83 3.93 -12.38 9.00
CA ILE A 83 3.08 -13.51 8.57
C ILE A 83 1.76 -13.01 7.96
N VAL A 84 1.07 -12.10 8.65
CA VAL A 84 -0.25 -11.60 8.22
C VAL A 84 -0.19 -10.82 6.91
N LEU A 85 0.90 -10.10 6.64
CA LEU A 85 1.05 -9.31 5.40
C LEU A 85 1.85 -10.06 4.34
N GLY A 86 2.89 -10.78 4.74
CA GLY A 86 3.80 -11.50 3.84
C GLY A 86 3.15 -12.70 3.16
N LEU A 87 2.29 -13.46 3.87
CA LEU A 87 1.59 -14.58 3.25
C LEU A 87 0.65 -14.11 2.11
N PRO A 88 -0.27 -13.14 2.34
CA PRO A 88 -1.06 -12.57 1.25
C PRO A 88 -0.19 -11.95 0.15
N TYR A 89 0.90 -11.26 0.51
CA TYR A 89 1.79 -10.64 -0.45
C TYR A 89 2.38 -11.65 -1.46
N ILE A 90 2.95 -12.76 -0.96
CA ILE A 90 3.52 -13.81 -1.81
C ILE A 90 2.42 -14.48 -2.63
N PHE A 91 1.31 -14.84 -1.98
CA PHE A 91 0.18 -15.50 -2.62
C PHE A 91 -0.39 -14.68 -3.78
N TYR A 92 -0.68 -13.39 -3.55
CA TYR A 92 -1.19 -12.51 -4.59
C TYR A 92 -0.13 -12.17 -5.65
N SER A 93 1.16 -12.15 -5.32
CA SER A 93 2.23 -11.98 -6.32
C SER A 93 2.27 -13.15 -7.31
N ILE A 94 2.14 -14.39 -6.80
CA ILE A 94 2.08 -15.60 -7.63
C ILE A 94 0.82 -15.59 -8.49
N ILE A 95 -0.34 -15.29 -7.91
CA ILE A 95 -1.61 -15.18 -8.67
C ILE A 95 -1.49 -14.12 -9.76
N HIS A 96 -0.95 -12.94 -9.44
CA HIS A 96 -0.77 -11.86 -10.39
C HIS A 96 0.10 -12.29 -11.58
N TYR A 97 1.22 -12.96 -11.30
CA TYR A 97 2.09 -13.52 -12.34
C TYR A 97 1.37 -14.56 -13.21
N VAL A 98 0.65 -15.52 -12.60
CA VAL A 98 -0.08 -16.56 -13.33
C VAL A 98 -1.17 -15.96 -14.21
N LEU A 99 -1.96 -15.03 -13.69
CA LEU A 99 -3.01 -14.35 -14.46
C LEU A 99 -2.42 -13.57 -15.65
N GLN A 100 -1.28 -12.92 -15.48
CA GLN A 100 -0.60 -12.26 -16.59
C GLN A 100 -0.10 -13.27 -17.64
N LYS A 101 0.42 -14.43 -17.23
CA LYS A 101 0.83 -15.47 -18.18
C LYS A 101 -0.34 -16.04 -18.97
N ILE A 102 -1.50 -16.23 -18.33
CA ILE A 102 -2.73 -16.67 -18.98
C ILE A 102 -3.26 -15.60 -19.95
N ALA A 103 -3.25 -14.33 -19.55
CA ALA A 103 -3.70 -13.22 -20.39
C ALA A 103 -2.79 -12.97 -21.61
N GLY A 104 -1.56 -13.48 -21.60
CA GLY A 104 -0.65 -13.51 -22.75
C GLY A 104 -0.37 -12.11 -23.32
N GLY A 105 -0.50 -11.96 -24.64
CA GLY A 105 -0.26 -10.69 -25.35
C GLY A 105 -1.24 -9.55 -25.03
N SER A 106 -2.30 -9.82 -24.27
CA SER A 106 -3.28 -8.79 -23.86
C SER A 106 -2.84 -8.00 -22.62
N VAL A 107 -1.68 -8.34 -22.05
CA VAL A 107 -1.13 -7.67 -20.87
C VAL A 107 -0.32 -6.45 -21.27
N ARG A 108 -0.59 -5.31 -20.62
CA ARG A 108 0.10 -4.03 -20.89
C ARG A 108 1.58 -4.05 -20.51
N VAL A 109 1.89 -4.63 -19.35
CA VAL A 109 3.25 -4.72 -18.80
C VAL A 109 3.52 -6.18 -18.47
N PRO A 110 4.24 -6.92 -19.33
CA PRO A 110 4.47 -8.34 -19.12
C PRO A 110 5.41 -8.56 -17.93
N THR A 111 5.00 -9.43 -17.01
CA THR A 111 5.85 -9.89 -15.91
C THR A 111 6.66 -11.12 -16.32
N THR A 112 7.94 -11.13 -15.95
CA THR A 112 8.82 -12.28 -16.13
C THR A 112 8.99 -13.06 -14.84
N LEU A 113 9.49 -14.30 -14.94
CA LEU A 113 9.86 -15.09 -13.76
C LEU A 113 10.93 -14.37 -12.91
N PHE A 114 11.82 -13.60 -13.55
CA PHE A 114 12.81 -12.78 -12.88
C PHE A 114 12.17 -11.68 -12.02
N ASN A 115 11.08 -11.05 -12.50
CA ASN A 115 10.32 -10.09 -11.68
C ASN A 115 9.68 -10.79 -10.46
N LEU A 116 9.15 -12.01 -10.62
CA LEU A 116 8.57 -12.76 -9.51
C LEU A 116 9.61 -13.15 -8.45
N ILE A 117 10.83 -13.52 -8.85
CA ILE A 117 11.91 -13.82 -7.90
C ILE A 117 12.37 -12.54 -7.19
N ASN A 118 12.33 -11.39 -7.87
CA ASN A 118 12.73 -10.10 -7.33
C ASN A 118 11.61 -9.31 -6.64
N ILE A 119 10.50 -9.94 -6.27
CA ILE A 119 9.41 -9.26 -5.54
C ILE A 119 9.86 -8.65 -4.21
N TYR A 120 11.01 -9.05 -3.64
CA TYR A 120 11.54 -8.42 -2.43
C TYR A 120 12.11 -7.02 -2.69
N LYS A 121 12.50 -6.69 -3.94
CA LYS A 121 12.96 -5.36 -4.38
C LYS A 121 11.81 -4.56 -4.97
N GLU A 122 11.08 -5.16 -5.90
CA GLU A 122 10.05 -4.50 -6.69
C GLU A 122 8.74 -5.31 -6.63
N PRO A 123 7.75 -4.89 -5.83
CA PRO A 123 6.48 -5.57 -5.74
C PRO A 123 5.68 -5.46 -7.05
N LEU A 124 4.97 -6.53 -7.39
CA LEU A 124 4.23 -6.62 -8.64
C LEU A 124 2.86 -5.93 -8.55
N GLY A 125 2.51 -5.15 -9.58
CA GLY A 125 1.16 -4.60 -9.74
C GLY A 125 0.66 -3.88 -8.49
N VAL A 126 -0.48 -4.32 -7.96
CA VAL A 126 -1.17 -3.70 -6.80
C VAL A 126 -0.65 -4.19 -5.44
N VAL A 127 0.17 -5.24 -5.38
CA VAL A 127 0.63 -5.82 -4.10
C VAL A 127 1.65 -4.94 -3.36
N TRP A 128 2.14 -3.89 -4.04
CA TRP A 128 3.02 -2.88 -3.46
C TRP A 128 2.49 -2.26 -2.17
N TYR A 129 1.18 -2.18 -2.02
CA TYR A 129 0.54 -1.68 -0.80
C TYR A 129 0.92 -2.51 0.43
N LEU A 130 0.83 -3.85 0.34
CA LEU A 130 1.15 -4.75 1.46
C LEU A 130 2.62 -4.64 1.84
N TYR A 131 3.49 -4.55 0.83
CA TYR A 131 4.93 -4.37 1.00
C TYR A 131 5.25 -3.06 1.73
N THR A 132 4.61 -1.96 1.31
CA THR A 132 4.79 -0.63 1.92
C THR A 132 4.24 -0.57 3.35
N LEU A 133 3.05 -1.14 3.58
CA LEU A 133 2.44 -1.20 4.91
C LEU A 133 3.30 -2.02 5.89
N TRP A 134 3.89 -3.12 5.42
CA TRP A 134 4.83 -3.91 6.22
C TRP A 134 6.07 -3.10 6.61
N ALA A 135 6.67 -2.38 5.67
CA ALA A 135 7.82 -1.52 5.94
C ALA A 135 7.47 -0.38 6.91
N LEU A 136 6.29 0.22 6.80
CA LEU A 136 5.81 1.21 7.78
C LEU A 136 5.72 0.60 9.18
N TYR A 137 5.17 -0.61 9.32
CA TYR A 137 5.13 -1.27 10.64
C TYR A 137 6.51 -1.60 11.20
N LEU A 138 7.47 -1.93 10.33
CA LEU A 138 8.87 -2.15 10.71
C LEU A 138 9.48 -0.85 11.26
N VAL A 139 9.40 0.23 10.50
CA VAL A 139 9.99 1.53 10.87
C VAL A 139 9.30 2.12 12.10
N TYR A 140 7.98 2.24 12.11
CA TYR A 140 7.24 2.81 13.25
C TYR A 140 7.30 1.90 14.49
N GLY A 141 7.30 0.58 14.30
CA GLY A 141 7.50 -0.36 15.39
C GLY A 141 8.85 -0.15 16.06
N PHE A 142 9.92 -0.03 15.25
CA PHE A 142 11.27 0.21 15.76
C PHE A 142 11.41 1.59 16.42
N LEU A 143 10.95 2.66 15.76
CA LEU A 143 10.97 4.01 16.33
C LEU A 143 10.20 4.10 17.65
N SER A 144 9.10 3.34 17.79
CA SER A 144 8.29 3.36 19.01
C SER A 144 8.99 2.80 20.25
N ILE A 145 10.07 2.01 20.08
CA ILE A 145 10.91 1.53 21.19
C ILE A 145 11.61 2.72 21.87
N PHE A 146 12.10 3.68 21.07
CA PHE A 146 12.82 4.86 21.55
C PHE A 146 11.89 6.04 21.83
N MET A 147 10.86 6.22 21.01
CA MET A 147 9.97 7.38 21.04
C MET A 147 8.52 6.92 21.26
N LYS A 148 8.09 6.93 22.53
CA LYS A 148 6.74 6.49 22.93
C LYS A 148 5.65 7.53 22.67
N ASN A 149 6.01 8.81 22.49
CA ASN A 149 5.05 9.88 22.28
C ASN A 149 4.59 9.91 20.81
N LYS A 150 3.27 9.77 20.60
CA LYS A 150 2.62 9.77 19.28
C LYS A 150 2.86 11.07 18.52
N ASN A 151 2.99 12.21 19.22
CA ASN A 151 3.20 13.50 18.56
C ASN A 151 4.56 13.55 17.87
N TYR A 152 5.61 12.97 18.46
CA TYR A 152 6.92 12.90 17.81
C TYR A 152 6.89 11.97 16.58
N LEU A 153 6.23 10.82 16.69
CA LEU A 153 6.06 9.92 15.54
C LEU A 153 5.29 10.60 14.39
N PHE A 154 4.25 11.37 14.71
CA PHE A 154 3.50 12.15 13.74
C PHE A 154 4.35 13.26 13.10
N MET A 155 5.14 13.98 13.88
CA MET A 155 6.03 15.02 13.37
C MET A 155 7.14 14.45 12.47
N ILE A 156 7.68 13.27 12.80
CA ILE A 156 8.60 12.53 11.94
C ILE A 156 7.91 12.13 10.63
N SER A 157 6.63 11.75 10.66
CA SER A 157 5.85 11.44 9.45
C SER A 157 5.78 12.66 8.52
N ILE A 158 5.46 13.83 9.08
CA ILE A 158 5.33 15.08 8.33
C ILE A 158 6.68 15.48 7.74
N LEU A 159 7.74 15.45 8.54
CA LEU A 159 9.09 15.76 8.07
C LEU A 159 9.52 14.80 6.97
N GLY A 160 9.27 13.50 7.13
CA GLY A 160 9.50 12.49 6.11
C GLY A 160 8.80 12.83 4.80
N TYR A 161 7.50 13.15 4.86
CA TYR A 161 6.72 13.56 3.68
C TYR A 161 7.26 14.83 3.00
N ILE A 162 7.65 15.85 3.78
CA ILE A 162 8.26 17.06 3.23
C ILE A 162 9.58 16.74 2.51
N ILE A 163 10.41 15.88 3.11
CA ILE A 163 11.68 15.44 2.49
C ILE A 163 11.41 14.73 1.16
N THR A 164 10.37 13.89 1.06
CA THR A 164 10.04 13.21 -0.20
C THR A 164 9.53 14.16 -1.28
N LEU A 165 8.95 15.31 -0.93
CA LEU A 165 8.57 16.34 -1.91
C LEU A 165 9.78 17.08 -2.49
N VAL A 166 10.86 17.20 -1.71
CA VAL A 166 12.08 17.91 -2.11
C VAL A 166 13.06 16.98 -2.83
N TYR A 167 13.12 15.72 -2.41
CA TYR A 167 14.02 14.71 -2.98
C TYR A 167 13.27 13.67 -3.81
N MET A 168 13.52 13.66 -5.11
CA MET A 168 13.05 12.61 -6.01
C MET A 168 13.90 11.35 -5.81
N SER A 169 13.57 10.54 -4.80
CA SER A 169 14.36 9.37 -4.46
C SER A 169 14.07 8.19 -5.40
N GLU A 170 15.11 7.41 -5.70
CA GLU A 170 15.02 6.16 -6.47
C GLU A 170 14.46 4.98 -5.65
N ILE A 171 14.31 5.15 -4.33
CA ILE A 171 13.85 4.09 -3.43
C ILE A 171 12.36 3.85 -3.69
N PHE A 172 12.02 2.60 -4.05
CA PHE A 172 10.65 2.20 -4.41
C PHE A 172 9.58 2.68 -3.42
N PHE A 173 9.86 2.60 -2.11
CA PHE A 173 8.95 3.03 -1.05
C PHE A 173 8.56 4.51 -1.15
N ILE A 174 9.51 5.37 -1.50
CA ILE A 174 9.33 6.81 -1.52
C ILE A 174 8.74 7.27 -2.85
N LYS A 175 9.09 6.58 -3.96
CA LYS A 175 8.56 6.90 -5.30
C LYS A 175 7.05 6.67 -5.46
N LYS A 176 6.47 5.83 -4.60
CA LYS A 176 5.04 5.46 -4.61
C LYS A 176 4.16 6.34 -3.70
N PHE A 177 4.77 7.22 -2.89
CA PHE A 177 4.08 8.16 -2.01
C PHE A 177 3.92 9.54 -2.66
#